data_AF-A0A840QJ35-F1
#
_entry.id   AF-A0A840QJ35-F1
#
_cell.length_a   1.000
_cell.length_b   1.000
_cell.length_c   1.000
_cell.angle_alpha   90.00
_cell.angle_beta   90.00
_cell.angle_gamma   90.00
#
_symmetry.space_group_name_H-M   'P 1'
#
loop_
_entity.id
_entity.type
_entity.pdbx_description
1 polymer ?
#
loop_
_entity_poly.entity_id
_entity_poly.type
_entity_poly.pdbx_seq_one_letter_code
_entity_poly.pdbx_strand_id
1 'polypeptide(L)' 'MLDTEENSSVGISSLSANAWDLYASTASETHDRYRGLEARIAAERPDIVAIQRRTTKTRLTWSRRSASTSQNG' A
#
# COMPACT_ATOMS: atom_id res chain seq x y z
N MET A 1 -4.48 17.40 -44.70
CA MET A 1 -5.56 17.17 -43.75
C MET A 1 -4.89 16.53 -42.55
N LEU A 2 -4.77 17.25 -41.43
CA LEU A 2 -4.14 16.71 -40.23
C LEU A 2 -5.23 15.91 -39.52
N ASP A 3 -5.08 14.58 -39.51
CA ASP A 3 -5.91 13.70 -38.69
C ASP A 3 -5.69 14.10 -37.23
N THR A 4 -6.71 14.71 -36.64
CA THR A 4 -6.74 15.01 -35.21
C THR A 4 -6.83 13.67 -34.50
N GLU A 5 -5.69 13.11 -34.09
CA GLU A 5 -5.65 11.98 -33.17
C GLU A 5 -6.42 12.36 -31.91
N GLU A 6 -7.65 11.83 -31.80
CA GLU A 6 -8.44 11.85 -30.60
C GLU A 6 -7.68 11.04 -29.55
N ASN A 7 -6.84 11.72 -28.77
CA ASN A 7 -6.12 11.12 -27.67
C ASN A 7 -7.14 10.92 -26.52
N SER A 8 -7.98 9.88 -26.63
CA SER A 8 -9.00 9.56 -25.64
C SER A 8 -8.29 9.09 -24.36
N SER A 9 -8.11 9.99 -23.39
CA SER A 9 -7.54 9.63 -22.09
C SER A 9 -8.54 8.75 -21.34
N VAL A 10 -8.22 7.47 -21.15
CA VAL A 10 -8.96 6.60 -20.25
C VAL A 10 -8.60 7.00 -18.81
N GLY A 11 -9.53 7.65 -18.11
CA GLY A 11 -9.37 7.94 -16.69
C GLY A 11 -9.50 6.66 -15.87
N ILE A 12 -8.43 6.27 -15.17
CA ILE A 12 -8.43 5.12 -14.25
C ILE A 12 -8.85 5.61 -12.86
N SER A 13 -9.86 4.96 -12.29
CA SER A 13 -10.34 5.19 -10.93
C SER A 13 -9.69 4.22 -9.93
N SER A 14 -9.37 4.69 -8.72
CA SER A 14 -8.74 3.85 -7.70
C SER A 14 -9.30 4.08 -6.31
N LEU A 15 -9.46 3.00 -5.53
CA LEU A 15 -9.86 3.02 -4.13
C LEU A 15 -8.72 2.51 -3.25
N SER A 16 -8.39 3.24 -2.19
CA SER A 16 -7.35 2.84 -1.23
C SER A 16 -7.88 2.60 0.18
N ALA A 17 -7.42 1.55 0.84
CA ALA A 17 -7.71 1.25 2.23
C ALA A 17 -6.43 0.92 3.02
N ASN A 18 -6.40 1.26 4.31
CA ASN A 18 -5.31 0.89 5.21
C ASN A 18 -5.67 -0.42 5.93
N ALA A 19 -4.78 -1.41 5.85
CA ALA A 19 -4.97 -2.71 6.48
C ALA A 19 -5.11 -2.63 8.00
N TRP A 20 -4.54 -1.58 8.64
CA TRP A 20 -4.71 -1.37 10.08
C TRP A 20 -6.13 -0.96 10.46
N ASP A 21 -6.82 -0.22 9.60
CA ASP A 21 -8.20 0.21 9.87
C ASP A 21 -9.17 -0.97 9.79
N LEU A 22 -8.81 -2.01 9.02
CA LEU A 22 -9.59 -3.24 8.88
C LEU A 22 -9.41 -4.19 10.08
N TYR A 23 -8.34 -4.05 10.85
CA TYR A 23 -8.04 -4.92 11.98
C TYR A 23 -8.70 -4.41 13.27
N ALA A 24 -9.41 -5.30 13.97
CA ALA A 24 -10.07 -5.00 15.23
C ALA A 24 -9.62 -5.96 16.36
N SER A 25 -10.03 -5.67 17.59
CA SER A 25 -9.70 -6.51 18.76
C SER A 25 -10.37 -7.88 18.72
N THR A 26 -11.47 -8.01 17.98
CA THR A 26 -12.20 -9.26 17.80
C THR A 26 -12.27 -9.68 16.32
N ALA A 27 -12.44 -10.97 16.10
CA ALA A 27 -12.60 -11.53 14.76
C ALA A 27 -13.91 -11.06 14.09
N SER A 28 -15.00 -10.92 14.87
CA SER A 28 -16.29 -10.43 14.36
C SER A 28 -16.19 -9.00 13.87
N GLU A 29 -15.61 -8.12 14.68
CA GLU A 29 -15.47 -6.71 14.31
C GLU A 29 -14.50 -6.52 13.13
N THR A 30 -13.47 -7.35 13.03
CA THR A 30 -12.59 -7.40 11.85
C THR A 30 -13.40 -7.80 10.61
N HIS A 31 -14.24 -8.83 10.71
CA HIS A 31 -15.10 -9.28 9.62
C HIS A 31 -16.07 -8.18 9.16
N ASP A 32 -16.71 -7.49 10.10
CA ASP A 32 -17.65 -6.39 9.81
C ASP A 32 -16.96 -5.24 9.06
N ARG A 33 -15.72 -4.91 9.44
CA ARG A 33 -14.93 -3.89 8.74
C ARG A 33 -14.55 -4.33 7.32
N TYR A 34 -14.23 -5.60 7.10
CA TYR A 34 -14.03 -6.15 5.76
C TYR A 34 -15.30 -6.08 4.92
N ARG A 35 -16.47 -6.43 5.49
CA ARG A 35 -17.76 -6.28 4.81
C ARG A 35 -18.05 -4.84 4.39
N GLY A 36 -17.72 -3.88 5.25
CA GLY A 36 -17.82 -2.45 4.92
C GLY A 36 -16.95 -2.06 3.72
N LEU A 37 -15.73 -2.58 3.63
CA LEU A 37 -14.85 -2.36 2.48
C LEU A 37 -15.40 -3.02 1.20
N GLU A 38 -15.89 -4.26 1.28
CA GLU A 38 -16.52 -4.94 0.15
C GLU A 38 -17.72 -4.15 -0.40
N ALA A 39 -18.58 -3.64 0.48
CA ALA A 39 -19.73 -2.83 0.09
C ALA A 39 -19.30 -1.53 -0.64
N ARG A 40 -18.23 -0.88 -0.17
CA ARG A 40 -17.68 0.31 -0.85
C ARG A 40 -17.10 0.00 -2.22
N ILE A 41 -16.36 -1.09 -2.35
CA ILE A 41 -15.82 -1.54 -3.66
C ILE A 41 -16.96 -1.83 -4.63
N ALA A 42 -18.03 -2.48 -4.16
CA ALA A 42 -19.21 -2.77 -5.00
C ALA A 42 -19.95 -1.49 -5.42
N ALA A 43 -20.03 -0.48 -4.55
CA ALA A 43 -20.71 0.78 -4.84
C ALA A 43 -19.90 1.69 -5.77
N GLU A 44 -18.61 1.87 -5.49
CA GLU A 44 -17.73 2.80 -6.20
C GLU A 44 -17.17 2.19 -7.50
N ARG A 45 -17.18 0.86 -7.63
CA ARG A 45 -16.65 0.08 -8.78
C ARG A 45 -15.30 0.61 -9.31
N PRO A 46 -14.30 0.82 -8.43
CA PRO A 46 -13.02 1.34 -8.85
C PRO A 46 -12.31 0.35 -9.78
N ASP A 47 -11.52 0.85 -10.72
CA ASP A 47 -10.71 0.01 -11.61
C ASP A 47 -9.58 -0.70 -10.82
N ILE A 48 -9.07 -0.04 -9.77
CA ILE A 48 -7.98 -0.55 -8.94
C ILE A 48 -8.34 -0.40 -7.46
N VAL A 49 -8.14 -1.46 -6.68
CA VAL A 49 -8.23 -1.42 -5.21
C VAL A 49 -6.84 -1.65 -4.60
N ALA A 50 -6.37 -0.72 -3.78
CA ALA A 50 -5.07 -0.78 -3.12
C ALA A 50 -5.23 -0.90 -1.59
N ILE A 51 -4.82 -2.03 -1.02
CA ILE A 51 -4.80 -2.23 0.44
C ILE A 51 -3.35 -2.08 0.94
N GLN A 52 -3.09 -1.03 1.72
CA GLN A 52 -1.76 -0.71 2.22
C GLN A 52 -1.62 -1.09 3.69
N ARG A 53 -0.57 -1.85 4.02
CA ARG A 53 -0.16 -2.04 5.42
C ARG A 53 0.98 -1.08 5.71
N ARG A 54 0.74 -0.07 6.54
CA ARG A 54 1.80 0.84 7.00
C ARG A 54 2.78 0.01 7.85
N THR A 55 3.89 -0.42 7.27
CA THR A 55 5.04 -0.91 8.04
C THR A 55 5.87 0.31 8.41
N THR A 56 6.07 0.53 9.71
CA THR A 56 6.98 1.56 10.20
C THR A 56 8.34 1.28 9.57
N LYS A 57 8.91 2.23 8.81
CA LYS A 57 10.22 2.05 8.20
C LYS A 57 11.26 1.89 9.31
N THR A 58 11.64 0.65 9.63
CA THR A 58 12.86 0.41 10.40
C THR A 58 14.01 0.82 9.50
N ARG A 59 14.64 1.97 9.81
CA ARG A 59 15.84 2.42 9.10
C ARG A 59 16.95 1.39 9.34
N LEU A 60 17.18 0.52 8.37
CA LEU A 60 18.34 -0.37 8.33
C LEU A 60 19.60 0.51 8.20
N THR A 61 20.31 0.71 9.30
CA THR A 61 21.66 1.30 9.28
C THR A 61 22.67 0.18 9.06
N TRP A 62 23.38 0.21 7.94
CA TRP A 62 24.55 -0.65 7.73
C TRP A 62 25.67 -0.18 8.67
N SER A 63 25.96 -0.94 9.72
CA SER A 63 27.13 -0.71 10.54
C SER A 63 28.35 -1.35 9.88
N ARG A 64 29.26 -0.53 9.36
CA ARG A 64 30.58 -1.00 8.92
C ARG A 64 31.42 -1.25 10.18
N ARG A 65 31.51 -2.52 10.60
CA ARG A 65 32.48 -2.93 11.62
C ARG A 65 33.85 -2.87 10.96
N SER A 66 34.60 -1.79 11.18
CA SER A 66 36.02 -1.75 10.85
C SER A 66 36.70 -2.85 11.65
N ALA A 67 37.21 -3.88 10.97
CA ALA A 67 38.09 -4.84 11.60
C ALA A 67 39.34 -4.08 12.06
N SER A 68 39.47 -3.87 13.38
CA SER A 68 40.71 -3.44 13.99
C SER A 68 41.69 -4.60 13.89
N THR A 69 42.52 -4.60 12.86
CA THR A 69 43.73 -5.42 12.86
C THR A 69 44.72 -4.75 13.81
N SER A 70 44.67 -5.17 15.07
CA SER A 70 45.76 -4.97 16.02
C SER A 70 47.01 -5.62 15.43
N GLN A 71 47.88 -4.83 14.80
CA GLN A 71 49.23 -5.25 14.47
C GLN A 71 50.11 -4.79 15.63
N ASN A 72 50.43 -5.74 16.50
CA ASN A 72 51.59 -5.67 17.37
C ASN A 72 52.83 -5.34 16.53
N GLY A 73 53.60 -4.36 16.99
CA GLY A 73 54.91 -3.95 16.47
C GLY A 73 55.53 -2.94 17.40
#